data_AF-A0A2N1IV38-F1
#
_entry.id   AF-A0A2N1IV38-F1
#
_cell.length_a   1.000
_cell.length_b   1.000
_cell.length_c   1.000
_cell.angle_alpha   90.00
_cell.angle_beta   90.00
_cell.angle_gamma   90.00
#
_symmetry.space_group_name_H-M   'P 1'
#
loop_
_entity.id
_entity.type
_entity.pdbx_description
1 polymer ?
#
loop_
_entity_poly.entity_id
_entity_poly.type
_entity_poly.pdbx_seq_one_letter_code
_entity_poly.pdbx_strand_id
1 'polypeptide(L)'
;MSISLALYGIEGVTPRLALKFAKHYFACLHLSITGAAYLKYLNDGDHVGDHDLVMVEIAELEEKINNGIATAFRVYNEAAGAIPWSASFGYTTNDFGGFYHFDGQCSGDLIELKGMISFIKDVCADIAVPYGMIYKCEKVSKAFSYAAGNNMVTMYSYENSSAFKKEVPGRFQGRERYKEHLLRMVYPVNVISNKHLEIDVGGVVLKDWIGESVGRGKLEALTSSTWLWYVEADQLEDVNKSLGEAGILISWKKMEGRKRF
;
A
#
# COMPACT_ATOMS: atom_id res chain seq x y z
N MET A 1 17.56 -3.51 0.71
CA MET A 1 16.22 -3.94 0.26
C MET A 1 15.22 -3.41 1.26
N SER A 2 14.08 -2.93 0.78
CA SER A 2 13.01 -2.33 1.57
C SER A 2 11.84 -3.31 1.63
N ILE A 3 11.25 -3.45 2.81
CA ILE A 3 9.93 -4.06 2.98
C ILE A 3 8.94 -2.90 3.10
N SER A 4 7.80 -3.04 2.44
CA SER A 4 6.89 -1.93 2.29
C SER A 4 5.46 -2.40 2.27
N LEU A 5 4.57 -1.59 2.80
CA LEU A 5 3.14 -1.84 2.80
C LEU A 5 2.39 -0.70 2.13
N ALA A 6 1.22 -1.03 1.61
CA ALA A 6 0.20 -0.04 1.24
C ALA A 6 -1.17 -0.57 1.65
N LEU A 7 -1.99 0.28 2.27
CA LEU A 7 -3.38 -0.02 2.64
C LEU A 7 -4.29 1.02 1.98
N TYR A 8 -5.33 0.56 1.31
CA TYR A 8 -6.21 1.37 0.47
C TYR A 8 -7.67 1.28 0.90
N GLY A 9 -8.48 2.25 0.49
CA GLY A 9 -9.89 2.33 0.86
C GLY A 9 -10.10 2.73 2.31
N ILE A 10 -9.31 3.72 2.76
CA ILE A 10 -9.29 4.23 4.13
C ILE A 10 -9.95 5.62 4.24
N GLU A 11 -10.90 5.96 3.37
CA GLU A 11 -11.51 7.29 3.29
C GLU A 11 -12.18 7.73 4.61
N GLY A 12 -12.65 6.77 5.41
CA GLY A 12 -13.25 7.03 6.71
C GLY A 12 -12.26 7.35 7.84
N VAL A 13 -10.94 7.27 7.58
CA VAL A 13 -9.91 7.53 8.58
C VAL A 13 -9.73 9.04 8.76
N THR A 14 -9.71 9.50 10.01
CA THR A 14 -9.36 10.89 10.34
C THR A 14 -7.84 11.07 10.46
N PRO A 15 -7.28 12.27 10.20
CA PRO A 15 -5.85 12.53 10.40
C PRO A 15 -5.36 12.20 11.82
N ARG A 16 -6.20 12.40 12.85
CA ARG A 16 -5.89 12.05 14.24
C ARG A 16 -5.74 10.53 14.42
N LEU A 17 -6.66 9.75 13.86
CA LEU A 17 -6.57 8.28 13.91
C LEU A 17 -5.38 7.77 13.09
N ALA A 18 -5.13 8.36 11.92
CA ALA A 18 -3.95 8.07 11.12
C ALA A 18 -2.65 8.31 11.90
N LEU A 19 -2.55 9.38 12.70
CA LEU A 19 -1.36 9.64 13.51
C LEU A 19 -1.18 8.59 14.62
N LYS A 20 -2.28 8.11 15.22
CA LYS A 20 -2.24 6.96 16.16
C LYS A 20 -1.66 5.74 15.47
N PHE A 21 -2.12 5.40 14.27
CA PHE A 21 -1.57 4.28 13.50
C PHE A 21 -0.12 4.50 13.10
N ALA A 22 0.28 5.72 12.75
CA ALA A 22 1.66 6.03 12.46
C ALA A 22 2.57 5.77 13.67
N LYS A 23 2.19 6.25 14.87
CA LYS A 23 2.92 5.96 16.12
C LYS A 23 2.97 4.45 16.40
N HIS A 24 1.88 3.73 16.16
CA HIS A 24 1.80 2.27 16.32
C HIS A 24 2.71 1.52 15.35
N TYR A 25 2.77 1.93 14.08
CA TYR A 25 3.65 1.35 13.07
C TYR A 25 5.12 1.37 13.52
N PHE A 26 5.59 2.52 14.03
CA PHE A 26 6.95 2.65 14.55
C PHE A 26 7.19 1.79 15.80
N ALA A 27 6.19 1.67 16.67
CA ALA A 27 6.26 0.78 17.84
C ALA A 27 6.38 -0.71 17.43
N CYS A 28 5.62 -1.16 16.43
CA CYS A 28 5.72 -2.52 15.87
C CYS A 28 7.08 -2.82 15.22
N LEU A 29 7.80 -1.78 14.76
CA LEU A 29 9.14 -1.90 14.20
C LEU A 29 10.25 -1.68 15.23
N HIS A 30 9.91 -1.38 16.50
CA HIS A 30 10.88 -1.00 17.54
C HIS A 30 11.78 0.17 17.14
N LEU A 31 11.22 1.14 16.42
CA LEU A 31 11.90 2.36 15.98
C LEU A 31 11.27 3.59 16.61
N SER A 32 12.07 4.62 16.86
CA SER A 32 11.57 5.94 17.25
C SER A 32 11.21 6.77 16.02
N ILE A 33 10.24 7.67 16.14
CA ILE A 33 10.02 8.72 15.15
C ILE A 33 11.07 9.80 15.39
N THR A 34 11.82 10.18 14.35
CA THR A 34 12.85 11.24 14.42
C THR A 34 12.44 12.50 13.69
N GLY A 35 11.39 12.45 12.86
CA GLY A 35 10.89 13.62 12.17
C GLY A 35 9.49 13.41 11.60
N ALA A 36 8.86 14.52 11.25
CA ALA A 36 7.52 14.57 10.72
C ALA A 36 7.41 15.66 9.65
N ALA A 37 6.41 15.54 8.79
CA ALA A 37 6.08 16.56 7.81
C ALA A 37 4.61 16.47 7.41
N TYR A 38 4.01 17.58 7.01
CA TYR A 38 2.65 17.61 6.47
C TYR A 38 2.60 18.30 5.11
N LEU A 39 1.61 17.94 4.31
CA LEU A 39 1.38 18.57 3.01
C LEU A 39 0.65 19.90 3.21
N LYS A 40 1.11 20.93 2.48
CA LYS A 40 0.51 22.26 2.50
C LYS A 40 0.50 22.85 1.09
N TYR A 41 -0.63 23.46 0.72
CA TYR A 41 -0.72 24.25 -0.51
C TYR A 41 0.19 25.48 -0.45
N LEU A 42 0.87 25.75 -1.56
CA LEU A 42 1.69 26.95 -1.74
C LEU A 42 0.77 28.12 -2.16
N ASN A 43 0.88 29.24 -1.47
CA ASN A 43 0.16 30.46 -1.84
C ASN A 43 0.77 31.11 -3.10
N ASP A 44 2.09 30.97 -3.29
CA ASP A 44 2.87 31.54 -4.40
C ASP A 44 3.49 30.43 -5.26
N GLY A 45 2.73 29.37 -5.55
CA GLY A 45 3.16 28.30 -6.46
C GLY A 45 3.20 28.76 -7.93
N ASP A 46 3.97 28.05 -8.75
CA ASP A 46 4.01 28.27 -10.21
C ASP A 46 2.65 27.95 -10.85
N HIS A 47 1.91 27.00 -10.27
CA HIS A 47 0.60 26.56 -10.74
C HIS A 47 -0.42 26.41 -9.59
N VAL A 48 -1.70 26.55 -9.92
CA VAL A 48 -2.79 26.27 -8.98
C VAL A 48 -2.75 24.80 -8.56
N GLY A 49 -2.72 24.57 -7.26
CA GLY A 49 -2.65 23.23 -6.68
C GLY A 49 -1.23 22.78 -6.31
N ASP A 50 -0.22 23.62 -6.55
CA ASP A 50 1.13 23.39 -6.06
C ASP A 50 1.13 23.28 -4.53
N HIS A 51 1.85 22.29 -4.04
CA HIS A 51 1.91 21.95 -2.63
C HIS A 51 3.31 21.44 -2.30
N ASP A 52 3.68 21.60 -1.03
CA ASP A 52 4.99 21.20 -0.53
C ASP A 52 4.85 20.45 0.80
N LEU A 53 5.93 19.76 1.16
CA LEU A 53 6.08 19.05 2.42
C LEU A 53 6.71 20.00 3.45
N VAL A 54 5.95 20.39 4.46
CA VAL A 54 6.45 21.25 5.55
C VAL A 54 6.97 20.37 6.67
N MET A 55 8.29 20.39 6.86
CA MET A 55 8.98 19.64 7.92
C MET A 55 8.68 20.25 9.28
N VAL A 56 8.33 19.41 10.25
CA VAL A 56 7.96 19.80 11.62
C VAL A 56 8.37 18.74 12.64
N GLU A 57 8.39 19.11 13.91
CA GLU A 57 8.49 18.15 15.00
C GLU A 57 7.17 17.37 15.18
N ILE A 58 7.23 16.17 15.76
CA ILE A 58 6.04 15.32 15.93
C ILE A 58 4.95 15.98 16.79
N ALA A 59 5.35 16.77 17.80
CA ALA A 59 4.43 17.50 18.66
C ALA A 59 3.71 18.63 17.89
N GLU A 60 4.43 19.33 17.00
CA GLU A 60 3.82 20.34 16.13
C GLU A 60 2.89 19.68 15.11
N LEU A 61 3.27 18.55 14.50
CA LEU A 61 2.36 17.82 13.60
C LEU A 61 1.04 17.48 14.31
N GLU A 62 1.10 17.00 15.55
CA GLU A 62 -0.07 16.68 16.36
C GLU A 62 -0.95 17.91 16.63
N GLU A 63 -0.33 19.06 16.91
CA GLU A 63 -1.04 20.35 17.03
C GLU A 63 -1.72 20.75 15.71
N LYS A 64 -1.01 20.69 14.57
CA LYS A 64 -1.57 21.03 13.25
C LYS A 64 -2.73 20.11 12.88
N ILE A 65 -2.65 18.82 13.19
CA ILE A 65 -3.74 17.86 12.98
C ILE A 65 -4.94 18.21 13.86
N ASN A 66 -4.73 18.52 15.14
CA ASN A 66 -5.80 18.88 16.07
C ASN A 66 -6.51 20.18 15.70
N ASN A 67 -5.79 21.11 15.08
CA ASN A 67 -6.32 22.38 14.57
C ASN A 67 -6.90 22.26 13.14
N GLY A 68 -6.92 21.06 12.55
CA GLY A 68 -7.45 20.83 11.19
C GLY A 68 -6.59 21.42 10.06
N ILE A 69 -5.35 21.80 10.33
CA ILE A 69 -4.41 22.37 9.36
C ILE A 69 -3.75 21.27 8.53
N ALA A 70 -3.34 20.18 9.16
CA ALA A 70 -2.67 19.06 8.50
C ALA A 70 -3.68 17.92 8.24
N THR A 71 -4.02 17.70 6.97
CA THR A 71 -4.93 16.62 6.55
C THR A 71 -4.21 15.41 5.98
N ALA A 72 -2.99 15.58 5.48
CA ALA A 72 -2.10 14.54 4.99
C ALA A 72 -0.67 14.77 5.51
N PHE A 73 0.03 13.71 5.88
CA PHE A 73 1.33 13.81 6.55
C PHE A 73 2.21 12.57 6.35
N ARG A 74 3.48 12.73 6.71
CA ARG A 74 4.45 11.65 6.83
C ARG A 74 5.21 11.77 8.14
N VAL A 75 5.47 10.64 8.77
CA VAL A 75 6.42 10.54 9.90
C VAL A 75 7.50 9.52 9.53
N TYR A 76 8.71 9.73 10.01
CA TYR A 76 9.85 8.93 9.59
C TYR A 76 10.92 8.80 10.68
N ASN A 77 11.76 7.78 10.49
CA ASN A 77 12.99 7.54 11.25
C ASN A 77 14.18 7.71 10.30
N GLU A 78 15.09 8.58 10.66
CA GLU A 78 16.37 8.77 9.99
C GLU A 78 17.45 7.94 10.71
N ALA A 79 18.32 7.32 9.92
CA ALA A 79 19.49 6.63 10.43
C ALA A 79 20.67 6.86 9.46
N ALA A 80 21.89 6.83 9.98
CA ALA A 80 23.08 7.04 9.18
C ALA A 80 23.14 6.03 8.01
N GLY A 81 23.30 6.55 6.78
CA GLY A 81 23.36 5.73 5.56
C GLY A 81 22.01 5.33 4.96
N ALA A 82 20.88 5.65 5.62
CA ALA A 82 19.55 5.42 5.05
C ALA A 82 19.13 6.60 4.15
N ILE A 83 18.62 6.30 2.95
CA ILE A 83 18.14 7.31 1.99
C ILE A 83 16.82 6.84 1.36
N PRO A 84 15.73 7.62 1.43
CA PRO A 84 15.58 8.88 2.19
C PRO A 84 15.43 8.66 3.70
N TRP A 85 14.90 7.50 4.13
CA TRP A 85 14.63 7.19 5.54
C TRP A 85 14.98 5.74 5.86
N SER A 86 15.27 5.46 7.12
CA SER A 86 15.38 4.08 7.63
C SER A 86 14.01 3.41 7.63
N ALA A 87 12.99 4.15 8.10
CA ALA A 87 11.59 3.79 7.99
C ALA A 87 10.72 5.04 7.83
N SER A 88 9.57 4.90 7.18
CA SER A 88 8.58 5.96 7.04
C SER A 88 7.17 5.41 7.02
N PHE A 89 6.23 6.23 7.48
CA PHE A 89 4.79 6.00 7.38
C PHE A 89 4.12 7.26 6.85
N GLY A 90 3.32 7.11 5.79
CA GLY A 90 2.55 8.18 5.17
C GLY A 90 1.05 7.96 5.32
N TYR A 91 0.34 9.06 5.54
CA TYR A 91 -1.10 9.16 5.39
C TYR A 91 -1.41 10.21 4.33
N THR A 92 -1.99 9.77 3.21
CA THR A 92 -2.33 10.63 2.08
C THR A 92 -3.83 10.69 1.91
N THR A 93 -4.37 11.87 1.60
CA THR A 93 -5.77 12.11 1.24
C THR A 93 -5.89 12.47 -0.25
N ASN A 94 -7.10 12.74 -0.72
CA ASN A 94 -7.31 13.29 -2.06
C ASN A 94 -7.07 14.81 -2.16
N ASP A 95 -6.77 15.48 -1.04
CA ASP A 95 -6.62 16.94 -1.01
C ASP A 95 -5.52 17.40 -1.96
N PHE A 96 -4.42 16.65 -2.12
CA PHE A 96 -3.24 17.08 -2.89
C PHE A 96 -3.09 16.34 -4.23
N GLY A 97 -4.21 16.03 -4.89
CA GLY A 97 -4.23 15.26 -6.15
C GLY A 97 -3.95 13.77 -6.01
N GLY A 98 -3.67 13.31 -4.77
CA GLY A 98 -3.51 11.93 -4.38
C GLY A 98 -4.85 11.22 -4.14
N PHE A 99 -4.82 10.15 -3.36
CA PHE A 99 -6.00 9.40 -2.93
C PHE A 99 -5.74 8.78 -1.56
N TYR A 100 -6.82 8.40 -0.87
CA TYR A 100 -6.76 7.87 0.49
C TYR A 100 -5.99 6.55 0.56
N HIS A 101 -4.80 6.60 1.18
CA HIS A 101 -4.02 5.42 1.46
C HIS A 101 -3.03 5.64 2.62
N PHE A 102 -2.68 4.53 3.26
CA PHE A 102 -1.48 4.44 4.07
C PHE A 102 -0.37 3.82 3.22
N ASP A 103 0.84 4.32 3.41
CA ASP A 103 2.04 3.66 2.92
C ASP A 103 3.07 3.56 4.04
N GLY A 104 3.74 2.42 4.15
CA GLY A 104 4.80 2.20 5.11
C GLY A 104 6.02 1.62 4.41
N GLN A 105 7.21 2.05 4.78
CA GLN A 105 8.46 1.50 4.29
C GLN A 105 9.44 1.34 5.45
N CYS A 106 10.27 0.32 5.40
CA CYS A 106 11.46 0.22 6.23
C CYS A 106 12.54 -0.57 5.50
N SER A 107 13.79 -0.22 5.79
CA SER A 107 14.93 -1.09 5.48
C SER A 107 14.91 -2.24 6.47
N GLY A 108 14.91 -3.48 6.00
CA GLY A 108 14.79 -4.62 6.91
C GLY A 108 14.60 -5.97 6.23
N ASP A 109 14.40 -6.98 7.07
CA ASP A 109 14.25 -8.39 6.73
C ASP A 109 13.03 -9.02 7.42
N LEU A 110 13.15 -10.26 7.90
CA LEU A 110 12.05 -11.02 8.48
C LEU A 110 11.48 -10.37 9.75
N ILE A 111 12.29 -9.66 10.54
CA ILE A 111 11.81 -9.01 11.79
C ILE A 111 10.83 -7.90 11.43
N GLU A 112 11.21 -7.02 10.50
CA GLU A 112 10.35 -5.92 10.07
C GLU A 112 9.11 -6.41 9.33
N LEU A 113 9.21 -7.51 8.55
CA LEU A 113 8.03 -8.14 7.94
C LEU A 113 7.01 -8.57 9.00
N LYS A 114 7.45 -9.21 10.09
CA LYS A 114 6.56 -9.59 11.19
C LYS A 114 5.96 -8.37 11.87
N GLY A 115 6.75 -7.31 12.08
CA GLY A 115 6.27 -6.04 12.62
C GLY A 115 5.18 -5.42 11.74
N MET A 116 5.37 -5.38 10.42
CA MET A 116 4.36 -4.88 9.48
C MET A 116 3.09 -5.72 9.46
N ILE A 117 3.21 -7.05 9.51
CA ILE A 117 2.05 -7.94 9.60
C ILE A 117 1.28 -7.66 10.89
N SER A 118 1.97 -7.53 12.05
CA SER A 118 1.33 -7.18 13.31
C SER A 118 0.59 -5.84 13.22
N PHE A 119 1.25 -4.82 12.66
CA PHE A 119 0.65 -3.52 12.44
C PHE A 119 -0.64 -3.61 11.61
N ILE A 120 -0.64 -4.35 10.50
CA ILE A 120 -1.84 -4.54 9.67
C ILE A 120 -2.97 -5.21 10.45
N LYS A 121 -2.66 -6.24 11.25
CA LYS A 121 -3.66 -6.92 12.08
C LYS A 121 -4.33 -5.96 13.05
N ASP A 122 -3.54 -5.12 13.72
CA ASP A 122 -4.04 -4.14 14.68
C ASP A 122 -4.85 -3.03 14.00
N VAL A 123 -4.42 -2.55 12.83
CA VAL A 123 -5.19 -1.57 12.04
C VAL A 123 -6.53 -2.16 11.60
N CYS A 124 -6.55 -3.40 11.11
CA CYS A 124 -7.78 -4.05 10.66
C CYS A 124 -8.75 -4.36 11.81
N ALA A 125 -8.28 -4.36 13.06
CA ALA A 125 -9.14 -4.47 14.24
C ALA A 125 -9.87 -3.14 14.56
N ASP A 126 -9.25 -2.00 14.24
CA ASP A 126 -9.80 -0.66 14.50
C ASP A 126 -10.63 -0.13 13.31
N ILE A 127 -10.28 -0.47 12.06
CA ILE A 127 -10.93 0.05 10.85
C ILE A 127 -11.12 -1.04 9.78
N ALA A 128 -12.10 -0.82 8.90
CA ALA A 128 -12.23 -1.63 7.70
C ALA A 128 -11.13 -1.28 6.70
N VAL A 129 -10.36 -2.27 6.27
CA VAL A 129 -9.37 -2.15 5.19
C VAL A 129 -9.75 -3.12 4.08
N PRO A 130 -10.32 -2.64 2.96
CA PRO A 130 -10.80 -3.51 1.89
C PRO A 130 -9.67 -4.15 1.08
N TYR A 131 -8.54 -3.45 0.94
CA TYR A 131 -7.43 -3.89 0.10
C TYR A 131 -6.08 -3.34 0.59
N GLY A 132 -5.04 -4.14 0.47
CA GLY A 132 -3.68 -3.74 0.80
C GLY A 132 -2.65 -4.83 0.51
N MET A 133 -1.38 -4.51 0.70
CA MET A 133 -0.29 -5.47 0.46
C MET A 133 0.97 -5.15 1.26
N ILE A 134 1.79 -6.17 1.46
CA ILE A 134 3.21 -6.05 1.81
C ILE A 134 4.05 -6.60 0.65
N TYR A 135 5.03 -5.82 0.20
CA TYR A 135 5.90 -6.11 -0.93
C TYR A 135 7.35 -5.75 -0.63
N LYS A 136 8.27 -6.32 -1.40
CA LYS A 136 9.70 -6.00 -1.34
C LYS A 136 10.07 -5.09 -2.50
N CYS A 137 10.94 -4.12 -2.22
CA CYS A 137 11.45 -3.21 -3.24
C CYS A 137 12.94 -2.93 -3.00
N GLU A 138 13.70 -2.62 -4.04
CA GLU A 138 15.13 -2.33 -3.90
C GLU A 138 15.40 -1.08 -3.05
N LYS A 139 14.56 -0.04 -3.20
CA LYS A 139 14.73 1.29 -2.62
C LYS A 139 13.43 1.79 -2.01
N VAL A 140 13.52 2.45 -0.85
CA VAL A 140 12.39 3.08 -0.15
C VAL A 140 11.67 4.09 -1.05
N SER A 141 12.39 4.91 -1.83
CA SER A 141 11.78 5.89 -2.74
C SER A 141 10.95 5.27 -3.86
N LYS A 142 11.39 4.12 -4.40
CA LYS A 142 10.62 3.33 -5.37
C LYS A 142 9.39 2.74 -4.69
N ALA A 143 9.52 2.21 -3.47
CA ALA A 143 8.39 1.65 -2.73
C ALA A 143 7.31 2.70 -2.43
N PHE A 144 7.72 3.89 -1.96
CA PHE A 144 6.84 5.04 -1.78
C PHE A 144 6.09 5.40 -3.07
N SER A 145 6.83 5.55 -4.19
CA SER A 145 6.21 5.84 -5.49
C SER A 145 5.24 4.75 -5.94
N TYR A 146 5.56 3.49 -5.68
CA TYR A 146 4.71 2.35 -6.03
C TYR A 146 3.39 2.36 -5.26
N ALA A 147 3.42 2.61 -3.94
CA ALA A 147 2.22 2.69 -3.11
C ALA A 147 1.24 3.74 -3.64
N ALA A 148 1.76 4.92 -4.02
CA ALA A 148 0.99 6.02 -4.59
C ALA A 148 0.63 5.84 -6.08
N GLY A 149 1.03 4.74 -6.74
CA GLY A 149 0.75 4.51 -8.17
C GLY A 149 1.52 5.45 -9.13
N ASN A 150 2.62 6.04 -8.67
CA ASN A 150 3.36 7.09 -9.36
C ASN A 150 4.69 6.60 -9.96
N ASN A 151 5.32 7.47 -10.76
CA ASN A 151 6.67 7.30 -11.32
C ASN A 151 6.91 6.02 -12.15
N MET A 152 5.84 5.42 -12.69
CA MET A 152 5.92 4.21 -13.52
C MET A 152 6.67 3.05 -12.86
N VAL A 153 6.69 2.99 -11.53
CA VAL A 153 7.36 1.91 -10.79
C VAL A 153 6.56 0.61 -10.92
N THR A 154 7.26 -0.50 -11.12
CA THR A 154 6.71 -1.86 -11.10
C THR A 154 7.44 -2.72 -10.09
N MET A 155 6.76 -3.71 -9.48
CA MET A 155 7.41 -4.74 -8.65
C MET A 155 7.77 -5.97 -9.48
N TYR A 156 6.97 -6.26 -10.51
CA TYR A 156 7.21 -7.35 -11.45
C TYR A 156 7.48 -6.83 -12.87
N SER A 157 8.18 -7.62 -13.68
CA SER A 157 8.46 -7.30 -15.10
C SER A 157 7.22 -7.37 -15.99
N TYR A 158 6.20 -8.10 -15.53
CA TYR A 158 4.90 -8.30 -16.20
C TYR A 158 3.81 -7.36 -15.67
N GLU A 159 4.18 -6.21 -15.12
CA GLU A 159 3.24 -5.16 -14.71
C GLU A 159 3.11 -4.04 -15.74
N ASN A 160 1.88 -3.58 -15.97
CA ASN A 160 1.58 -2.30 -16.57
C ASN A 160 1.61 -1.20 -15.50
N SER A 161 2.72 -0.48 -15.43
CA SER A 161 2.97 0.59 -14.44
C SER A 161 1.97 1.74 -14.44
N SER A 162 1.15 1.87 -15.48
CA SER A 162 0.15 2.93 -15.63
C SER A 162 -1.28 2.47 -15.45
N ALA A 163 -1.54 1.19 -15.20
CA ALA A 163 -2.89 0.67 -15.04
C ALA A 163 -3.49 1.10 -13.69
N PHE A 164 -2.77 0.85 -12.59
CA PHE A 164 -3.30 1.11 -11.25
C PHE A 164 -3.65 2.59 -11.00
N LYS A 165 -2.84 3.54 -11.47
CA LYS A 165 -3.14 4.97 -11.33
C LYS A 165 -4.44 5.40 -12.00
N LYS A 166 -4.98 4.64 -12.96
CA LYS A 166 -6.27 4.90 -13.59
C LYS A 166 -7.46 4.38 -12.79
N GLU A 167 -7.22 3.54 -11.78
CA GLU A 167 -8.26 3.03 -10.88
C GLU A 167 -8.49 3.93 -9.66
N VAL A 168 -7.56 4.83 -9.34
CA VAL A 168 -7.62 5.64 -8.11
C VAL A 168 -8.45 6.92 -8.31
N PRO A 169 -9.17 7.38 -7.27
CA PRO A 169 -10.20 8.41 -7.40
C PRO A 169 -9.64 9.82 -7.57
N GLY A 170 -8.36 10.09 -7.20
CA GLY A 170 -7.74 11.42 -7.21
C GLY A 170 -7.71 12.11 -8.57
N ARG A 171 -6.51 12.35 -9.11
CA ARG A 171 -6.37 12.97 -10.45
C ARG A 171 -7.14 12.24 -11.56
N PHE A 172 -7.29 10.92 -11.47
CA PHE A 172 -7.82 10.09 -12.55
C PHE A 172 -9.30 9.74 -12.42
N GLN A 173 -9.94 10.01 -11.28
CA GLN A 173 -11.38 9.72 -11.05
C GLN A 173 -11.74 8.27 -11.43
N GLY A 174 -10.87 7.33 -11.06
CA GLY A 174 -11.01 5.91 -11.38
C GLY A 174 -12.17 5.23 -10.66
N ARG A 175 -12.51 4.01 -11.09
CA ARG A 175 -13.65 3.23 -10.57
C ARG A 175 -13.38 2.53 -9.24
N GLU A 176 -12.14 2.57 -8.76
CA GLU A 176 -11.73 1.98 -7.49
C GLU A 176 -12.02 0.48 -7.36
N ARG A 177 -11.96 -0.26 -8.47
CA ARG A 177 -12.28 -1.70 -8.50
C ARG A 177 -11.38 -2.53 -7.60
N TYR A 178 -10.21 -2.00 -7.21
CA TYR A 178 -9.30 -2.60 -6.25
C TYR A 178 -9.89 -2.76 -4.84
N LYS A 179 -11.01 -2.11 -4.51
CA LYS A 179 -11.66 -2.23 -3.19
C LYS A 179 -12.46 -3.52 -3.05
N GLU A 180 -12.97 -4.08 -4.15
CA GLU A 180 -13.94 -5.18 -4.08
C GLU A 180 -13.83 -6.21 -5.21
N HIS A 181 -13.34 -5.85 -6.40
CA HIS A 181 -13.59 -6.62 -7.62
C HIS A 181 -12.33 -7.07 -8.36
N LEU A 182 -11.21 -6.40 -8.16
CA LEU A 182 -9.95 -6.71 -8.80
C LEU A 182 -8.81 -6.57 -7.80
N LEU A 183 -7.69 -7.22 -8.05
CA LEU A 183 -6.46 -7.01 -7.29
C LEU A 183 -5.50 -6.18 -8.12
N ARG A 184 -4.57 -5.45 -7.50
CA ARG A 184 -3.54 -4.73 -8.27
C ARG A 184 -2.62 -5.74 -8.96
N MET A 185 -2.03 -6.60 -8.14
CA MET A 185 -1.21 -7.77 -8.39
C MET A 185 -1.31 -8.64 -7.13
N VAL A 186 -0.63 -9.78 -7.10
CA VAL A 186 -0.45 -10.58 -5.88
C VAL A 186 0.95 -10.40 -5.33
N TYR A 187 1.04 -10.22 -4.01
CA TYR A 187 2.26 -9.95 -3.26
C TYR A 187 2.49 -11.02 -2.17
N PRO A 188 3.65 -11.03 -1.48
CA PRO A 188 3.90 -11.97 -0.39
C PRO A 188 2.83 -11.99 0.71
N VAL A 189 2.28 -10.81 1.04
CA VAL A 189 1.14 -10.67 1.95
C VAL A 189 0.14 -9.72 1.33
N ASN A 190 -1.12 -10.12 1.26
CA ASN A 190 -2.21 -9.32 0.70
C ASN A 190 -3.29 -9.17 1.77
N VAL A 191 -3.82 -7.96 1.92
CA VAL A 191 -5.06 -7.70 2.66
C VAL A 191 -6.17 -7.70 1.64
N ILE A 192 -7.13 -8.60 1.80
CA ILE A 192 -8.27 -8.75 0.89
C ILE A 192 -9.57 -8.90 1.67
N SER A 193 -10.67 -8.54 1.03
CA SER A 193 -12.02 -8.59 1.61
C SER A 193 -12.79 -9.83 1.17
N ASN A 194 -13.93 -10.12 1.81
CA ASN A 194 -14.84 -11.18 1.34
C ASN A 194 -15.26 -10.98 -0.12
N LYS A 195 -15.40 -9.73 -0.58
CA LYS A 195 -15.72 -9.43 -1.98
C LYS A 195 -14.63 -9.87 -2.96
N HIS A 196 -13.38 -9.70 -2.58
CA HIS A 196 -12.27 -10.26 -3.37
C HIS A 196 -12.30 -11.79 -3.40
N LEU A 197 -12.64 -12.43 -2.28
CA LEU A 197 -12.74 -13.89 -2.18
C LEU A 197 -13.87 -14.49 -3.02
N GLU A 198 -14.86 -13.69 -3.41
CA GLU A 198 -15.98 -14.05 -4.29
C GLU A 198 -15.64 -13.90 -5.80
N ILE A 199 -14.48 -13.35 -6.15
CA ILE A 199 -14.08 -13.16 -7.56
C ILE A 199 -13.98 -14.51 -8.27
N ASP A 200 -14.56 -14.61 -9.48
CA ASP A 200 -14.44 -15.79 -10.33
C ASP A 200 -13.04 -15.89 -10.94
N VAL A 201 -12.43 -17.07 -10.79
CA VAL A 201 -11.14 -17.45 -11.36
C VAL A 201 -11.36 -18.66 -12.26
N GLY A 202 -11.97 -18.43 -13.43
CA GLY A 202 -12.19 -19.48 -14.42
C GLY A 202 -13.26 -20.48 -14.00
N GLY A 203 -14.35 -20.01 -13.41
CA GLY A 203 -15.46 -20.83 -12.90
C GLY A 203 -15.33 -21.28 -11.45
N VAL A 204 -14.26 -20.91 -10.76
CA VAL A 204 -14.00 -21.22 -9.34
C VAL A 204 -13.82 -19.91 -8.58
N VAL A 205 -14.51 -19.73 -7.46
CA VAL A 205 -14.34 -18.51 -6.64
C VAL A 205 -12.94 -18.47 -6.03
N LEU A 206 -12.36 -17.27 -5.90
CA LEU A 206 -10.97 -17.08 -5.48
C LEU A 206 -10.64 -17.79 -4.16
N LYS A 207 -11.57 -17.81 -3.20
CA LYS A 207 -11.40 -18.53 -1.93
C LYS A 207 -11.11 -20.02 -2.12
N ASP A 208 -11.92 -20.68 -2.94
CA ASP A 208 -11.81 -22.11 -3.19
C ASP A 208 -10.59 -22.38 -4.07
N TRP A 209 -10.36 -21.51 -5.06
CA TRP A 209 -9.16 -21.56 -5.89
C TRP A 209 -7.88 -21.51 -5.04
N ILE A 210 -7.78 -20.64 -4.03
CA ILE A 210 -6.64 -20.62 -3.09
C ILE A 210 -6.57 -21.93 -2.29
N GLY A 211 -7.69 -22.44 -1.80
CA GLY A 211 -7.75 -23.65 -0.96
C GLY A 211 -7.41 -24.96 -1.67
N GLU A 212 -7.55 -25.04 -2.99
CA GLU A 212 -7.32 -26.24 -3.80
C GLU A 212 -5.84 -26.63 -3.96
N SER A 213 -4.90 -25.69 -3.77
CA SER A 213 -3.47 -25.98 -3.96
C SER A 213 -2.60 -25.23 -2.96
N VAL A 214 -1.70 -25.97 -2.32
CA VAL A 214 -0.69 -25.40 -1.40
C VAL A 214 0.18 -24.34 -2.08
N GLY A 215 0.39 -24.45 -3.40
CA GLY A 215 1.14 -23.47 -4.19
C GLY A 215 0.41 -22.12 -4.40
N ARG A 216 -0.87 -22.01 -4.04
CA ARG A 216 -1.66 -20.76 -4.18
C ARG A 216 -1.68 -19.93 -2.90
N GLY A 217 -0.95 -20.37 -1.88
CA GLY A 217 -0.81 -19.65 -0.63
C GLY A 217 -1.83 -20.06 0.44
N LYS A 218 -1.96 -19.22 1.46
CA LYS A 218 -2.79 -19.49 2.65
C LYS A 218 -3.60 -18.27 3.05
N LEU A 219 -4.86 -18.51 3.43
CA LEU A 219 -5.74 -17.51 4.02
C LEU A 219 -5.69 -17.55 5.56
N GLU A 220 -5.67 -16.37 6.18
CA GLU A 220 -5.84 -16.13 7.62
C GLU A 220 -6.93 -15.07 7.80
N ALA A 221 -8.01 -15.39 8.53
CA ALA A 221 -9.05 -14.42 8.83
C ALA A 221 -8.53 -13.39 9.85
N LEU A 222 -8.73 -12.10 9.57
CA LEU A 222 -8.46 -11.02 10.52
C LEU A 222 -9.73 -10.56 11.22
N THR A 223 -10.80 -10.39 10.44
CA THR A 223 -12.13 -9.99 10.91
C THR A 223 -13.19 -10.84 10.19
N SER A 224 -14.47 -10.55 10.40
CA SER A 224 -15.55 -11.17 9.64
C SER A 224 -15.54 -10.81 8.14
N SER A 225 -14.83 -9.75 7.75
CA SER A 225 -14.83 -9.22 6.37
C SER A 225 -13.45 -9.10 5.72
N THR A 226 -12.37 -9.28 6.48
CA THR A 226 -11.00 -9.01 6.04
C THR A 226 -10.10 -10.21 6.32
N TRP A 227 -9.22 -10.52 5.37
CA TRP A 227 -8.32 -11.66 5.38
C TRP A 227 -6.90 -11.24 5.01
N LEU A 228 -5.91 -11.91 5.59
CA LEU A 228 -4.57 -11.97 5.03
C LEU A 228 -4.46 -13.16 4.10
N TRP A 229 -3.90 -12.92 2.91
CA TRP A 229 -3.51 -13.94 1.97
C TRP A 229 -1.99 -13.93 1.81
N TYR A 230 -1.35 -15.00 2.27
CA TYR A 230 0.09 -15.20 2.18
C TYR A 230 0.43 -16.03 0.95
N VAL A 231 1.42 -15.60 0.17
CA VAL A 231 1.92 -16.33 -1.00
C VAL A 231 3.45 -16.42 -0.92
N GLU A 232 3.98 -17.63 -1.02
CA GLU A 232 5.43 -17.85 -0.97
C GLU A 232 6.13 -17.24 -2.19
N ALA A 233 7.36 -16.77 -1.99
CA ALA A 233 8.07 -15.97 -2.97
C ALA A 233 8.31 -16.71 -4.31
N ASP A 234 8.51 -18.02 -4.26
CA ASP A 234 8.68 -18.91 -5.41
C ASP A 234 7.38 -19.21 -6.14
N GLN A 235 6.22 -18.98 -5.52
CA GLN A 235 4.89 -19.20 -6.10
C GLN A 235 4.27 -17.93 -6.71
N LEU A 236 4.83 -16.74 -6.40
CA LEU A 236 4.26 -15.46 -6.82
C LEU A 236 4.13 -15.33 -8.34
N GLU A 237 5.06 -15.85 -9.11
CA GLU A 237 5.01 -15.77 -10.58
C GLU A 237 3.83 -16.57 -11.13
N ASP A 238 3.66 -17.82 -10.71
CA ASP A 238 2.58 -18.69 -11.17
C ASP A 238 1.20 -18.23 -10.71
N VAL A 239 1.10 -17.73 -9.48
CA VAL A 239 -0.15 -17.15 -8.95
C VAL A 239 -0.51 -15.87 -9.72
N ASN A 240 0.44 -14.93 -9.91
CA ASN A 240 0.17 -13.73 -10.69
C ASN A 240 -0.19 -14.05 -12.14
N LYS A 241 0.47 -15.04 -12.75
CA LYS A 241 0.15 -15.47 -14.11
C LYS A 241 -1.26 -16.03 -14.20
N SER A 242 -1.63 -16.95 -13.32
CA SER A 242 -2.95 -17.59 -13.34
C SER A 242 -4.07 -16.55 -13.17
N LEU A 243 -3.94 -15.66 -12.21
CA LEU A 243 -4.94 -14.61 -11.94
C LEU A 243 -4.93 -13.51 -13.00
N GLY A 244 -3.76 -13.21 -13.56
CA GLY A 244 -3.61 -12.28 -14.67
C GLY A 244 -4.27 -12.79 -15.94
N GLU A 245 -4.12 -14.08 -16.25
CA GLU A 245 -4.79 -14.75 -17.38
C GLU A 245 -6.31 -14.86 -17.17
N ALA A 246 -6.76 -14.97 -15.92
CA ALA A 246 -8.19 -14.87 -15.55
C ALA A 246 -8.75 -13.43 -15.63
N GLY A 247 -7.90 -12.42 -15.85
CA GLY A 247 -8.33 -11.03 -16.02
C GLY A 247 -8.67 -10.30 -14.72
N ILE A 248 -8.26 -10.82 -13.57
CA ILE A 248 -8.64 -10.26 -12.26
C ILE A 248 -7.57 -9.32 -11.66
N LEU A 249 -6.42 -9.17 -12.34
CA LEU A 249 -5.32 -8.31 -11.93
C LEU A 249 -5.29 -7.02 -12.77
N ILE A 250 -5.45 -5.88 -12.12
CA ILE A 250 -5.46 -4.54 -12.74
C ILE A 250 -4.18 -4.27 -13.53
N SER A 251 -3.04 -4.59 -12.93
CA SER A 251 -1.73 -4.24 -13.49
C SER A 251 -1.12 -5.37 -14.31
N TRP A 252 -1.78 -6.50 -14.52
CA TRP A 252 -1.20 -7.59 -15.31
C TRP A 252 -0.99 -7.17 -16.76
N LYS A 253 0.23 -7.40 -17.25
CA LYS A 253 0.58 -7.25 -18.66
C LYS A 253 0.99 -8.62 -19.18
N LYS A 254 0.21 -9.14 -20.13
CA LYS A 254 0.55 -10.39 -20.83
C LYS A 254 1.94 -10.25 -21.45
N MET A 255 2.84 -11.14 -21.07
CA MET A 255 4.16 -11.23 -21.69
C MET A 255 3.97 -11.82 -23.08
N GLU A 256 4.04 -10.98 -24.11
CA GLU A 256 4.12 -11.48 -25.48
C GLU A 256 5.43 -12.25 -25.61
N GLY A 257 5.33 -13.56 -25.87
CA GLY A 257 6.50 -14.39 -26.10
C GLY A 257 7.37 -13.73 -27.17
N ARG A 258 8.65 -13.49 -26.86
CA ARG A 258 9.62 -13.01 -27.85
C ARG A 258 9.46 -13.87 -29.10
N LYS A 259 8.93 -13.29 -30.19
CA LYS A 259 9.08 -13.92 -31.51
C LYS A 259 10.58 -14.02 -31.73
N ARG A 260 11.11 -15.24 -31.65
CA ARG A 260 12.45 -15.54 -32.15
C ARG A 260 12.39 -15.27 -33.65
N PHE A 261 12.95 -14.13 -34.08
CA PHE A 261 13.33 -13.91 -35.46
C PHE A 261 14.65 -14.63 -35.70
#